data_AF-A0A926B3T6-F1
#
_entry.id   AF-A0A926B3T6-F1
#
_cell.length_a   1.000
_cell.length_b   1.000
_cell.length_c   1.000
_cell.angle_alpha   90.00
_cell.angle_beta   90.00
_cell.angle_gamma   90.00
#
_symmetry.space_group_name_H-M   'P 1'
#
loop_
_entity.id
_entity.type
_entity.pdbx_description
1 polymer ?
#
loop_
_entity_poly.entity_id
_entity_poly.type
_entity_poly.pdbx_seq_one_letter_code
_entity_poly.pdbx_strand_id
1 'polypeptide(L)'
;PVVVKFSTDINLEQIPELVQTLVERGFDGIILGNTSTRYAEHRSAIENRDLPLYDYFTSTYGGGLSGGILRADSLAAARCAVEAVRALAPSHEFQVIRCGGIASNADIVESRKAGVLLNQWYVGYFEAFARAGHNVYGDVVSRMSESLTDTLS
;
A
#
# COMPACT_ATOMS: atom_id res chain seq x y z
N PRO A 1 -3.28 6.45 -19.90
CA PRO A 1 -3.50 6.53 -18.44
C PRO A 1 -2.33 7.25 -17.76
N VAL A 2 -2.61 8.34 -17.05
CA VAL A 2 -1.66 9.11 -16.25
C VAL A 2 -2.07 8.99 -14.79
N VAL A 3 -1.17 8.49 -13.96
CA VAL A 3 -1.39 8.32 -12.52
C VAL A 3 -0.31 9.03 -11.73
N VAL A 4 -0.66 9.57 -10.56
CA VAL A 4 0.30 10.23 -9.65
C VAL A 4 0.57 9.35 -8.44
N LYS A 5 1.84 9.29 -8.01
CA LYS A 5 2.25 8.52 -6.83
C LYS A 5 2.63 9.45 -5.69
N PHE A 6 2.06 9.20 -4.51
CA PHE A 6 2.36 9.95 -3.28
C PHE A 6 3.10 9.08 -2.27
N SER A 7 3.85 9.73 -1.37
CA SER A 7 4.47 9.09 -0.22
C SER A 7 3.41 8.49 0.71
N THR A 8 3.84 7.52 1.52
CA THR A 8 3.05 6.99 2.64
C THR A 8 2.87 8.03 3.75
N ASP A 9 3.67 9.09 3.76
CA ASP A 9 3.60 10.19 4.74
C ASP A 9 2.53 11.25 4.41
N ILE A 10 1.64 10.94 3.46
CA ILE A 10 0.51 11.80 3.10
C ILE A 10 -0.44 11.95 4.29
N ASN A 11 -0.88 13.19 4.55
CA ASN A 11 -1.94 13.43 5.54
C ASN A 11 -3.28 12.93 4.96
N LEU A 12 -3.96 12.05 5.69
CA LEU A 12 -5.26 11.49 5.29
C LEU A 12 -6.31 12.58 5.05
N GLU A 13 -6.28 13.66 5.82
CA GLU A 13 -7.24 14.78 5.70
C GLU A 13 -7.11 15.51 4.36
N GLN A 14 -5.95 15.45 3.71
CA GLN A 14 -5.69 16.11 2.42
C GLN A 14 -6.10 15.25 1.21
N ILE A 15 -6.32 13.94 1.42
CA ILE A 15 -6.60 13.01 0.33
C ILE A 15 -7.85 13.38 -0.46
N PRO A 16 -8.99 13.79 0.15
CA PRO A 16 -10.19 14.15 -0.62
C PRO A 16 -9.95 15.31 -1.61
N GLU A 17 -9.31 16.39 -1.16
CA GLU A 17 -8.98 17.55 -2.00
C GLU A 17 -7.99 17.20 -3.11
N LEU A 18 -7.01 16.34 -2.81
CA LEU A 18 -6.07 15.82 -3.80
C LEU A 18 -6.76 14.98 -4.87
N VAL A 19 -7.65 14.06 -4.46
CA VAL A 19 -8.44 13.23 -5.38
C VAL A 19 -9.28 14.11 -6.30
N GLN A 20 -9.98 15.10 -5.75
CA GLN A 20 -10.74 16.06 -6.54
C GLN A 20 -9.87 16.78 -7.56
N THR A 21 -8.74 17.33 -7.11
CA THR A 21 -7.79 18.03 -8.00
C THR A 21 -7.30 17.14 -9.13
N LEU A 22 -6.95 15.89 -8.84
CA LEU A 22 -6.45 14.95 -9.86
C LEU A 22 -7.54 14.61 -10.88
N VAL A 23 -8.77 14.39 -10.43
CA VAL A 23 -9.93 14.14 -11.31
C VAL A 23 -10.20 15.36 -12.21
N GLU A 24 -10.25 16.57 -11.66
CA GLU A 24 -10.49 17.81 -12.41
C GLU A 24 -9.39 18.10 -13.43
N ARG A 25 -8.16 17.66 -13.17
CA ARG A 25 -7.02 17.78 -14.10
C ARG A 25 -6.94 16.64 -15.11
N GLY A 26 -7.87 15.68 -15.08
CA GLY A 26 -7.94 14.59 -16.05
C GLY A 26 -6.93 13.47 -15.82
N PHE A 27 -6.47 13.27 -14.58
CA PHE A 27 -5.70 12.07 -14.24
C PHE A 27 -6.62 10.85 -14.18
N ASP A 28 -6.04 9.68 -14.41
CA ASP A 28 -6.74 8.39 -14.46
C ASP A 28 -6.61 7.60 -13.14
N GLY A 29 -5.84 8.12 -12.17
CA GLY A 29 -5.72 7.47 -10.88
C GLY A 29 -4.61 8.01 -9.97
N ILE A 30 -4.56 7.41 -8.80
CA ILE A 30 -3.63 7.73 -7.73
C ILE A 30 -3.00 6.45 -7.17
N ILE A 31 -1.68 6.45 -7.02
CA ILE A 31 -0.95 5.43 -6.29
C ILE A 31 -0.66 5.98 -4.89
N LEU A 32 -1.23 5.33 -3.87
CA LEU A 32 -1.01 5.71 -2.48
C LEU A 32 -0.03 4.78 -1.80
N GLY A 33 1.05 5.41 -1.36
CA GLY A 33 2.18 4.81 -0.70
C GLY A 33 3.43 4.80 -1.58
N ASN A 34 4.54 5.13 -0.95
CA ASN A 34 5.88 4.97 -1.47
C ASN A 34 6.73 4.53 -0.28
N THR A 35 7.80 5.24 0.03
CA THR A 35 8.55 5.08 1.26
C THR A 35 8.14 6.13 2.29
N SER A 36 8.44 5.87 3.57
CA SER A 36 8.17 6.77 4.70
C SER A 36 9.47 7.28 5.32
N THR A 37 9.44 8.50 5.81
CA THR A 37 10.50 9.16 6.60
C THR A 37 10.05 9.43 8.04
N ARG A 38 8.85 8.99 8.44
CA ARG A 38 8.31 9.11 9.80
C ARG A 38 8.96 8.11 10.76
N TYR A 39 10.28 8.22 10.94
CA TYR A 39 11.08 7.25 11.68
C TYR A 39 10.62 7.09 13.13
N ALA A 40 10.38 8.20 13.83
CA ALA A 40 9.92 8.17 15.21
C ALA A 40 8.61 7.38 15.39
N GLU A 41 7.67 7.52 14.44
CA GLU A 41 6.38 6.84 14.46
C GLU A 41 6.52 5.33 14.19
N HIS A 42 7.44 4.95 13.30
CA HIS A 42 7.64 3.55 12.90
C HIS A 42 8.61 2.78 13.80
N ARG A 43 9.41 3.45 14.63
CA ARG A 43 10.45 2.81 15.46
C ARG A 43 9.89 1.72 16.38
N SER A 44 8.67 1.90 16.90
CA SER A 44 8.00 0.92 17.77
C SER A 44 7.63 -0.38 17.05
N ALA A 45 7.55 -0.37 15.71
CA ALA A 45 7.26 -1.53 14.88
C ALA A 45 8.52 -2.29 14.45
N ILE A 46 9.71 -1.81 14.82
CA ILE A 46 10.99 -2.45 14.51
C ILE A 46 11.33 -3.50 15.57
N GLU A 47 11.80 -4.67 15.15
CA GLU A 47 12.23 -5.70 16.09
C GLU A 47 13.39 -5.21 16.95
N ASN A 48 13.37 -5.56 18.24
CA ASN A 48 14.39 -5.11 19.21
C ASN A 48 15.83 -5.41 18.77
N ARG A 49 16.05 -6.53 18.08
CA ARG A 49 17.38 -6.92 17.56
C ARG A 49 17.88 -6.00 16.46
N ASP A 50 16.97 -5.38 15.70
CA ASP A 50 17.26 -4.53 14.55
C ASP A 50 17.30 -3.04 14.93
N LEU A 51 16.89 -2.68 16.15
CA LEU A 51 16.90 -1.29 16.64
C LEU A 51 18.28 -0.60 16.52
N PRO A 52 19.42 -1.23 16.87
CA PRO A 52 20.72 -0.56 16.72
C PRO A 52 21.03 -0.21 15.26
N LEU A 53 20.70 -1.10 14.32
CA LEU A 53 20.90 -0.86 12.89
C LEU A 53 19.93 0.20 12.37
N TYR A 54 18.67 0.15 12.80
CA TYR A 54 17.66 1.14 12.47
C TYR A 54 18.04 2.55 12.95
N ASP A 55 18.45 2.68 14.21
CA ASP A 55 18.85 3.95 14.81
C ASP A 55 20.10 4.50 14.10
N TYR A 56 21.07 3.64 13.77
CA TYR A 56 22.24 4.04 13.00
C TYR A 56 21.85 4.52 11.59
N PHE A 57 21.03 3.76 10.86
CA PHE A 57 20.58 4.11 9.52
C PHE A 57 19.82 5.45 9.51
N THR A 58 18.84 5.61 10.40
CA THR A 58 17.97 6.80 10.43
C THR A 58 18.67 8.06 10.93
N SER A 59 19.72 7.93 11.76
CA SER A 59 20.53 9.08 12.22
C SER A 59 21.72 9.42 11.33
N THR A 60 22.23 8.48 10.54
CA THR A 60 23.47 8.66 9.76
C THR A 60 23.21 8.89 8.28
N TYR A 61 22.35 8.07 7.66
CA TYR A 61 22.12 8.11 6.21
C TYR A 61 20.75 8.68 5.87
N GLY A 62 19.72 8.26 6.60
CA GLY A 62 18.33 8.53 6.25
C GLY A 62 17.90 7.82 4.95
N GLY A 63 16.74 8.21 4.44
CA GLY A 63 16.09 7.58 3.30
C GLY A 63 14.72 6.98 3.64
N GLY A 64 14.16 6.21 2.72
CA GLY A 64 12.79 5.75 2.84
C GLY A 64 12.65 4.38 3.50
N LEU A 65 11.84 4.28 4.55
CA LEU A 65 11.36 3.01 5.09
C LEU A 65 10.37 2.35 4.12
N SER A 66 10.33 1.03 4.09
CA SER A 66 9.46 0.22 3.22
C SER A 66 9.04 -1.08 3.94
N GLY A 67 8.21 -1.89 3.29
CA GLY A 67 7.85 -3.21 3.80
C GLY A 67 6.69 -3.17 4.81
N GLY A 68 6.59 -4.23 5.62
CA GLY A 68 5.43 -4.51 6.47
C GLY A 68 5.05 -3.39 7.43
N ILE A 69 6.01 -2.58 7.88
CA ILE A 69 5.78 -1.44 8.78
C ILE A 69 4.87 -0.37 8.17
N LEU A 70 4.76 -0.30 6.83
CA LEU A 70 3.91 0.66 6.11
C LEU A 70 2.54 0.10 5.75
N ARG A 71 2.22 -1.13 6.16
CA ARG A 71 0.99 -1.85 5.76
C ARG A 71 -0.26 -1.09 6.17
N ALA A 72 -0.32 -0.64 7.43
CA ALA A 72 -1.48 0.04 7.99
C ALA A 72 -1.70 1.40 7.30
N ASP A 73 -0.63 2.20 7.21
CA ASP A 73 -0.66 3.53 6.62
C ASP A 73 -1.06 3.51 5.14
N SER A 74 -0.48 2.60 4.35
CA SER A 74 -0.82 2.49 2.93
C SER A 74 -2.28 2.07 2.72
N LEU A 75 -2.81 1.18 3.59
CA LEU A 75 -4.20 0.74 3.53
C LEU A 75 -5.17 1.87 3.94
N ALA A 76 -4.84 2.61 5.00
CA ALA A 76 -5.64 3.74 5.47
C ALA A 76 -5.73 4.84 4.40
N ALA A 77 -4.59 5.20 3.80
CA ALA A 77 -4.56 6.17 2.71
C ALA A 77 -5.38 5.70 1.50
N ALA A 78 -5.18 4.46 1.06
CA ALA A 78 -5.93 3.91 -0.07
C ALA A 78 -7.44 3.84 0.20
N ARG A 79 -7.86 3.46 1.41
CA ARG A 79 -9.27 3.45 1.80
C ARG A 79 -9.88 4.85 1.75
N CYS A 80 -9.20 5.84 2.32
CA CYS A 80 -9.64 7.24 2.29
C CYS A 80 -9.80 7.75 0.85
N ALA A 81 -8.86 7.43 -0.05
CA ALA A 81 -8.99 7.80 -1.45
C ALA A 81 -10.14 7.09 -2.17
N VAL A 82 -10.37 5.81 -1.90
CA VAL A 82 -11.53 5.10 -2.48
C VAL A 82 -12.84 5.75 -2.03
N GLU A 83 -12.96 6.12 -0.76
CA GLU A 83 -14.12 6.84 -0.23
C GLU A 83 -14.30 8.20 -0.91
N ALA A 84 -13.21 8.96 -1.08
CA ALA A 84 -13.23 10.24 -1.78
C ALA A 84 -13.65 10.10 -3.26
N VAL A 85 -13.11 9.11 -3.99
CA VAL A 85 -13.48 8.85 -5.39
C VAL A 85 -14.95 8.47 -5.49
N ARG A 86 -15.46 7.62 -4.59
CA ARG A 86 -16.88 7.24 -4.56
C ARG A 86 -17.80 8.43 -4.30
N ALA A 87 -17.42 9.30 -3.37
CA ALA A 87 -18.18 10.50 -3.05
C ALA A 87 -18.19 11.51 -4.20
N LEU A 88 -17.06 11.65 -4.90
CA LEU A 88 -16.91 12.56 -6.04
C LEU A 88 -17.65 12.06 -7.30
N ALA A 89 -17.79 10.73 -7.46
CA ALA A 89 -18.44 10.08 -8.60
C ALA A 89 -18.00 10.66 -9.97
N PRO A 90 -16.69 10.57 -10.31
CA PRO A 90 -16.16 11.15 -11.54
C PRO A 90 -16.86 10.60 -12.79
N SER A 91 -16.99 11.44 -13.83
CA SER A 91 -17.58 11.04 -15.11
C SER A 91 -16.70 10.08 -15.92
N HIS A 92 -15.46 9.89 -15.50
CA HIS A 92 -14.51 8.96 -16.10
C HIS A 92 -13.92 8.02 -15.04
N GLU A 93 -13.30 6.94 -15.50
CA GLU A 93 -12.66 5.97 -14.61
C GLU A 93 -11.46 6.60 -13.87
N PHE A 94 -11.44 6.47 -12.54
CA PHE A 94 -10.33 6.91 -11.70
C PHE A 94 -9.93 5.79 -10.73
N GLN A 95 -8.71 5.28 -10.87
CA GLN A 95 -8.23 4.10 -10.13
C GLN A 95 -7.43 4.48 -8.89
N VAL A 96 -7.72 3.83 -7.77
CA VAL A 96 -6.88 3.87 -6.56
C VAL A 96 -6.01 2.62 -6.53
N ILE A 97 -4.70 2.82 -6.43
CA ILE A 97 -3.69 1.77 -6.41
C ILE A 97 -2.95 1.83 -5.08
N ARG A 98 -2.94 0.72 -4.32
CA ARG A 98 -2.19 0.66 -3.05
C ARG A 98 -0.75 0.21 -3.29
N CYS A 99 0.21 0.86 -2.63
CA CYS A 99 1.62 0.49 -2.63
C CYS A 99 2.18 0.57 -1.20
N GLY A 100 2.94 -0.44 -0.76
CA GLY A 100 3.60 -0.45 0.56
C GLY A 100 2.98 -1.44 1.55
N GLY A 101 3.82 -2.27 2.17
CA GLY A 101 3.41 -3.23 3.21
C GLY A 101 2.54 -4.40 2.77
N ILE A 102 2.40 -4.63 1.47
CA ILE A 102 1.69 -5.79 0.90
C ILE A 102 2.67 -6.96 0.90
N ALA A 103 2.37 -8.03 1.64
CA ALA A 103 3.27 -9.18 1.79
C ALA A 103 2.55 -10.53 1.67
N SER A 104 1.22 -10.54 1.64
CA SER A 104 0.42 -11.76 1.71
C SER A 104 -0.88 -11.65 0.91
N ASN A 105 -1.53 -12.79 0.69
CA ASN A 105 -2.89 -12.82 0.16
C ASN A 105 -3.88 -12.03 1.04
N ALA A 106 -3.76 -12.15 2.37
CA ALA A 106 -4.62 -11.41 3.29
C ALA A 106 -4.55 -9.89 3.04
N ASP A 107 -3.36 -9.36 2.75
CA ASP A 107 -3.19 -7.94 2.40
C ASP A 107 -3.96 -7.54 1.12
N ILE A 108 -3.99 -8.43 0.12
CA ILE A 108 -4.71 -8.22 -1.14
C ILE A 108 -6.22 -8.28 -0.91
N VAL A 109 -6.68 -9.23 -0.09
CA VAL A 109 -8.09 -9.34 0.32
C VAL A 109 -8.52 -8.07 1.08
N GLU A 110 -7.71 -7.57 2.00
CA GLU A 110 -8.00 -6.32 2.72
C GLU A 110 -8.03 -5.10 1.79
N SER A 111 -7.12 -5.03 0.81
CA SER A 111 -7.19 -4.02 -0.26
C SER A 111 -8.52 -4.09 -1.01
N ARG A 112 -8.96 -5.29 -1.42
CA ARG A 112 -10.23 -5.48 -2.13
C ARG A 112 -11.43 -5.06 -1.29
N LYS A 113 -11.45 -5.40 0.01
CA LYS A 113 -12.50 -4.95 0.94
C LYS A 113 -12.55 -3.43 1.06
N ALA A 114 -11.38 -2.76 1.01
CA ALA A 114 -11.29 -1.31 0.96
C ALA A 114 -11.66 -0.71 -0.41
N GLY A 115 -11.97 -1.53 -1.43
CA GLY A 115 -12.33 -1.11 -2.78
C GLY A 115 -11.13 -0.84 -3.70
N VAL A 116 -9.92 -1.22 -3.30
CA VAL A 116 -8.71 -1.12 -4.10
C VAL A 116 -8.60 -2.34 -5.02
N LEU A 117 -8.54 -2.10 -6.33
CA LEU A 117 -8.45 -3.16 -7.35
C LEU A 117 -6.99 -3.54 -7.68
N LEU A 118 -6.08 -2.57 -7.59
CA LEU A 118 -4.68 -2.73 -8.01
C LEU A 118 -3.72 -2.54 -6.82
N ASN A 119 -2.73 -3.42 -6.75
CA ASN A 119 -1.73 -3.45 -5.69
C ASN A 119 -0.33 -3.48 -6.32
N GLN A 120 0.58 -2.64 -5.83
CA GLN A 120 1.99 -2.68 -6.19
C GLN A 120 2.80 -3.40 -5.12
N TRP A 121 3.46 -4.49 -5.52
CA TRP A 121 4.12 -5.43 -4.62
C TRP A 121 5.64 -5.40 -4.82
N TYR A 122 6.41 -5.01 -3.79
CA TYR A 122 7.88 -4.89 -3.89
C TYR A 122 8.62 -5.63 -2.78
N VAL A 123 8.70 -5.10 -1.55
CA VAL A 123 9.43 -5.75 -0.45
C VAL A 123 8.85 -7.14 -0.15
N GLY A 124 7.53 -7.22 -0.03
CA GLY A 124 6.87 -8.51 0.16
C GLY A 124 7.05 -9.47 -1.02
N TYR A 125 7.29 -8.96 -2.25
CA TYR A 125 7.58 -9.82 -3.39
C TYR A 125 8.92 -10.52 -3.19
N PHE A 126 9.97 -9.78 -2.81
CA PHE A 126 11.28 -10.38 -2.56
C PHE A 126 11.28 -11.35 -1.38
N GLU A 127 10.55 -11.01 -0.30
CA GLU A 127 10.37 -11.92 0.83
C GLU A 127 9.64 -13.22 0.44
N ALA A 128 8.59 -13.11 -0.38
CA ALA A 128 7.86 -14.27 -0.86
C ALA A 128 8.67 -15.07 -1.89
N PHE A 129 9.39 -14.40 -2.79
CA PHE A 129 10.28 -15.01 -3.76
C PHE A 129 11.40 -15.80 -3.08
N ALA A 130 11.96 -15.30 -1.97
CA ALA A 130 12.96 -16.03 -1.20
C ALA A 130 12.45 -17.39 -0.67
N ARG A 131 11.13 -17.57 -0.54
CA ARG A 131 10.51 -18.83 -0.09
C ARG A 131 9.98 -19.69 -1.25
N ALA A 132 9.31 -19.07 -2.21
CA ALA A 132 8.57 -19.76 -3.27
C ALA A 132 9.31 -19.78 -4.62
N GLY A 133 10.43 -19.06 -4.73
CA GLY A 133 11.18 -18.90 -5.97
C GLY A 133 10.30 -18.40 -7.12
N HIS A 134 10.47 -18.99 -8.30
CA HIS A 134 9.73 -18.63 -9.50
C HIS A 134 8.21 -18.91 -9.43
N ASN A 135 7.75 -19.70 -8.45
CA ASN A 135 6.33 -19.97 -8.25
C ASN A 135 5.62 -18.93 -7.35
N VAL A 136 6.27 -17.80 -7.05
CA VAL A 136 5.75 -16.78 -6.12
C VAL A 136 4.33 -16.31 -6.44
N TYR A 137 3.98 -16.11 -7.72
CA TYR A 137 2.62 -15.74 -8.09
C TYR A 137 1.63 -16.90 -7.97
N GLY A 138 2.07 -18.13 -8.28
CA GLY A 138 1.26 -19.33 -8.11
C GLY A 138 0.86 -19.54 -6.65
N ASP A 139 1.81 -19.36 -5.72
CA ASP A 139 1.58 -19.44 -4.27
C ASP A 139 0.60 -18.36 -3.76
N VAL A 140 0.68 -17.14 -4.30
CA VAL A 140 -0.29 -16.07 -3.93
C VAL A 140 -1.68 -16.39 -4.46
N VAL A 141 -1.80 -16.83 -5.72
CA VAL A 141 -3.09 -17.12 -6.36
C VAL A 141 -3.77 -18.35 -5.75
N SER A 142 -3.04 -19.42 -5.43
CA SER A 142 -3.63 -20.61 -4.81
C SER A 142 -4.30 -20.27 -3.47
N ARG A 143 -3.63 -19.44 -2.65
CA ARG A 143 -4.15 -18.95 -1.37
C ARG A 143 -5.34 -18.00 -1.53
N MET A 144 -5.42 -17.27 -2.64
CA MET A 144 -6.59 -16.41 -2.96
C MET A 144 -7.84 -17.25 -3.21
N SER A 145 -7.71 -18.34 -3.96
CA SER A 145 -8.82 -19.23 -4.30
C SER A 145 -9.39 -19.92 -3.05
N GLU A 146 -8.53 -20.37 -2.13
CA GLU A 146 -8.93 -20.98 -0.86
C GLU A 146 -9.76 -20.02 0.01
N SER A 147 -9.34 -18.76 0.11
CA SER A 147 -10.05 -17.73 0.90
C SER A 147 -11.42 -17.34 0.34
N LEU A 148 -11.65 -17.48 -0.97
CA LEU A 148 -12.94 -17.15 -1.61
C LEU A 148 -14.00 -18.24 -1.35
N THR A 149 -13.57 -19.49 -1.22
CA THR A 149 -14.44 -20.61 -0.84
C THR A 149 -14.96 -20.50 0.59
N ASP A 150 -14.14 -20.02 1.54
CA ASP A 150 -14.54 -19.85 2.95
C ASP A 150 -15.49 -18.68 3.20
N THR A 151 -15.64 -17.75 2.26
CA THR A 151 -16.57 -16.61 2.42
C THR A 151 -17.98 -16.91 1.87
N LEU A 152 -18.15 -18.07 1.24
CA LEU A 152 -19.40 -18.52 0.61
C LEU A 152 -20.00 -19.77 1.28
N SER A 153 -19.40 -20.23 2.39
CA SER A 153 -19.89 -21.30 3.28
C SER A 153 -20.41 -20.73 4.59
#